data_AF-A0A9E1WCR8-F1
#
_entry.id   AF-A0A9E1WCR8-F1
#
_cell.length_a   1.000
_cell.length_b   1.000
_cell.length_c   1.000
_cell.angle_alpha   90.00
_cell.angle_beta   90.00
_cell.angle_gamma   90.00
#
_symmetry.space_group_name_H-M   'P 1'
#
loop_
_entity.id
_entity.type
_entity.pdbx_description
1 polymer ?
#
loop_
_entity_poly.entity_id
_entity_poly.type
_entity_poly.pdbx_seq_one_letter_code
_entity_poly.pdbx_strand_id
1 'polypeptide(L)'
;GQAFSLVTPSEAPRLRVIEDHLHINCLCDVLESLNRNPNYQLQGDMATLQLDAGRKQKLRPGDILGALTGDAGLAGDQIGKIKILDNSSYVAIARSELRQAMNYLAQGKIKGRSIRVRRLKLHR
;
A
#
# COMPACT_ATOMS: atom_id res chain seq x y z
N GLY A 1 12.49 -8.39 -16.17
CA GLY A 1 12.78 -8.57 -14.74
C GLY A 1 13.87 -9.59 -14.58
N GLN A 2 14.66 -9.51 -13.52
CA GLN A 2 15.65 -10.55 -13.17
C GLN A 2 15.04 -11.49 -12.12
N ALA A 3 15.39 -12.77 -12.19
CA ALA A 3 14.99 -13.77 -11.20
C ALA A 3 16.25 -14.29 -10.50
N PHE A 4 16.19 -14.38 -9.18
CA PHE A 4 17.28 -14.85 -8.33
C PHE A 4 16.76 -15.94 -7.39
N SER A 5 17.58 -16.96 -7.15
CA SER A 5 17.33 -17.99 -6.14
C SER A 5 18.13 -17.67 -4.89
N LEU A 6 17.50 -17.74 -3.72
CA LEU A 6 18.20 -17.61 -2.44
C LEU A 6 18.69 -18.99 -2.01
N VAL A 7 19.98 -19.10 -1.68
CA VAL A 7 20.62 -20.36 -1.30
C VAL A 7 21.40 -20.14 -0.01
N THR A 8 21.14 -20.98 0.99
CA THR A 8 21.96 -21.02 2.21
C THR A 8 23.13 -21.97 2.05
N PRO A 9 24.22 -21.85 2.85
CA PRO A 9 25.37 -22.76 2.75
C PRO A 9 24.99 -24.26 2.88
N SER A 10 23.98 -24.57 3.70
CA SER A 10 23.48 -25.94 3.88
C SER A 10 22.78 -26.51 2.64
N GLU A 11 22.38 -25.67 1.69
CA GLU A 11 21.68 -26.06 0.47
C GLU A 11 22.62 -26.21 -0.75
N ALA A 12 23.93 -26.01 -0.57
CA ALA A 12 24.92 -26.19 -1.64
C ALA A 12 24.84 -27.55 -2.36
N PRO A 13 24.54 -28.69 -1.71
CA PRO A 13 24.35 -29.96 -2.43
C PRO A 13 23.20 -29.92 -3.43
N ARG A 14 22.11 -29.19 -3.13
CA ARG A 14 20.96 -29.04 -4.04
C ARG A 14 21.31 -28.16 -5.23
N LEU A 15 22.11 -27.11 -5.01
CA LEU A 15 22.60 -26.25 -6.08
C LEU A 15 23.41 -27.04 -7.11
N ARG A 16 24.33 -27.89 -6.65
CA ARG A 16 25.17 -28.72 -7.55
C ARG A 16 24.35 -29.65 -8.44
N VAL A 17 23.29 -30.26 -7.89
CA VAL A 17 22.38 -31.09 -8.69
C VAL A 17 21.71 -30.29 -9.81
N ILE A 18 21.38 -29.02 -9.56
CA ILE A 18 20.81 -28.11 -10.57
C ILE A 18 21.87 -27.74 -11.61
N GLU A 19 23.09 -27.43 -11.19
CA GLU A 19 24.21 -27.12 -12.09
C GLU A 19 24.51 -28.27 -13.04
N ASP A 20 24.59 -29.49 -12.49
CA ASP A 20 24.84 -30.71 -13.24
C ASP A 20 23.71 -31.00 -14.24
N HIS A 21 22.46 -30.81 -13.83
CA HIS A 21 21.29 -31.06 -14.67
C HIS A 21 21.13 -30.02 -15.79
N LEU A 22 21.40 -28.75 -15.50
CA LEU A 22 21.27 -27.66 -16.47
C LEU A 22 22.54 -27.47 -17.32
N HIS A 23 23.64 -28.13 -16.97
CA HIS A 23 24.97 -27.93 -17.55
C HIS A 23 25.42 -26.46 -17.52
N ILE A 24 25.08 -25.75 -16.44
CA ILE A 24 25.40 -24.32 -16.24
C ILE A 24 25.98 -24.14 -14.84
N ASN A 25 27.06 -23.36 -14.73
CA ASN A 25 27.58 -22.94 -13.43
C ASN A 25 26.71 -21.81 -12.85
N CYS A 26 26.20 -21.99 -11.63
CA CYS A 26 25.44 -20.95 -10.95
C CYS A 26 26.39 -19.94 -10.31
N LEU A 27 26.28 -18.68 -10.71
CA LEU A 27 26.99 -17.58 -10.07
C LEU A 27 26.33 -17.28 -8.72
N CYS A 28 26.99 -17.75 -7.65
CA CYS A 28 26.63 -17.39 -6.28
C CYS A 28 27.39 -16.13 -5.88
N ASP A 29 26.65 -15.11 -5.46
CA ASP A 29 27.20 -13.86 -4.97
C ASP A 29 26.56 -13.49 -3.64
N VAL A 30 27.16 -12.53 -2.94
CA VAL A 30 26.71 -12.07 -1.64
C VAL A 30 25.68 -10.95 -1.77
N LEU A 31 24.89 -10.77 -0.72
CA LEU A 31 23.79 -9.82 -0.70
C LEU A 31 24.28 -8.36 -0.90
N GLU A 32 25.50 -8.09 -0.44
CA GLU A 32 26.20 -6.82 -0.47
C GLU A 32 26.67 -6.42 -1.88
N SER A 33 26.85 -7.37 -2.80
CA SER A 33 27.26 -7.07 -4.18
C SER A 33 26.13 -6.43 -4.99
N LEU A 34 24.89 -6.58 -4.53
CA LEU A 34 23.73 -5.95 -5.14
C LEU A 34 23.81 -4.42 -4.95
N ASN A 35 23.74 -3.69 -6.06
CA ASN A 35 23.66 -2.24 -6.07
C ASN A 35 22.28 -1.78 -5.59
N ARG A 36 22.09 -1.83 -4.26
CA ARG A 36 20.88 -1.43 -3.57
C ARG A 36 20.88 0.08 -3.48
N ASN A 37 19.87 0.73 -4.04
CA ASN A 37 19.59 2.11 -3.68
C ASN A 37 18.99 2.11 -2.26
N PRO A 38 19.70 2.61 -1.22
CA PRO A 38 19.20 2.60 0.15
C PRO A 38 17.92 3.45 0.32
N ASN A 39 17.67 4.37 -0.62
CA ASN A 39 16.48 5.21 -0.65
C ASN A 39 15.33 4.58 -1.47
N TYR A 40 15.56 3.46 -2.16
CA TYR A 40 14.50 2.78 -2.88
C TYR A 40 13.56 2.07 -1.91
N GLN A 41 12.29 2.44 -1.98
CA GLN A 41 11.23 1.78 -1.25
C GLN A 41 10.20 1.26 -2.23
N LEU A 42 9.94 -0.05 -2.21
CA LEU A 42 8.82 -0.62 -2.94
C LEU A 42 7.51 -0.18 -2.26
N GLN A 43 6.89 0.86 -2.81
CA GLN A 43 5.62 1.40 -2.37
C GLN A 43 4.54 1.00 -3.37
N GLY A 44 3.42 0.46 -2.89
CA GLY A 44 2.27 0.20 -3.75
C GLY A 44 1.57 1.52 -4.13
N ASP A 45 0.89 1.55 -5.27
CA ASP A 45 0.31 2.78 -5.85
C ASP A 45 -0.76 3.45 -4.97
N MET A 46 -1.38 2.67 -4.07
CA MET A 46 -2.42 3.12 -3.17
C MET A 46 -1.90 3.30 -1.73
N ALA A 47 -2.46 4.28 -1.03
CA ALA A 47 -2.31 4.50 0.39
C ALA A 47 -3.67 4.37 1.09
N THR A 48 -3.68 3.85 2.32
CA THR A 48 -4.92 3.64 3.09
C THR A 48 -5.10 4.76 4.12
N LEU A 49 -6.27 5.39 4.09
CA LEU A 49 -6.72 6.29 5.14
C LEU A 49 -7.70 5.56 6.06
N GLN A 50 -7.54 5.75 7.36
CA GLN A 50 -8.50 5.37 8.38
C GLN A 50 -9.30 6.59 8.80
N LEU A 51 -10.61 6.44 8.84
CA LEU A 51 -11.57 7.39 9.39
C LEU A 51 -12.10 6.84 10.72
N ASP A 52 -12.16 7.68 11.75
CA ASP A 52 -12.69 7.34 13.08
C ASP A 52 -14.23 7.44 13.12
N ALA A 53 -14.87 6.87 12.10
CA ALA A 53 -16.32 6.74 12.01
C ALA A 53 -16.69 5.54 11.14
N GLY A 54 -17.78 4.86 11.46
CA GLY A 54 -18.27 3.66 10.79
C GLY A 54 -19.80 3.55 10.81
N ARG A 55 -20.32 2.31 10.81
CA ARG A 55 -21.76 2.02 10.75
C ARG A 55 -22.55 2.67 11.89
N LYS A 56 -22.00 2.71 13.11
CA LYS A 56 -22.68 3.30 14.29
C LYS A 56 -22.89 4.81 14.13
N GLN A 57 -21.99 5.47 13.41
CA GLN A 57 -22.12 6.88 13.05
C GLN A 57 -22.98 7.11 11.79
N LYS A 58 -23.66 6.05 11.30
CA LYS A 58 -24.47 6.04 10.08
C LYS A 58 -23.66 6.38 8.83
N LEU A 59 -22.35 6.10 8.83
CA LEU A 59 -21.51 6.29 7.67
C LEU A 59 -21.78 5.20 6.62
N ARG A 60 -21.80 5.58 5.35
CA ARG A 60 -21.95 4.69 4.19
C ARG A 60 -20.78 4.88 3.23
N PRO A 61 -20.45 3.88 2.38
CA PRO A 61 -19.41 4.04 1.37
C PRO A 61 -19.66 5.25 0.46
N GLY A 62 -20.92 5.49 0.07
CA GLY A 62 -21.31 6.65 -0.74
C GLY A 62 -21.06 8.00 -0.06
N ASP A 63 -21.16 8.08 1.28
CA ASP A 63 -20.85 9.32 2.01
C ASP A 63 -19.35 9.66 1.88
N ILE A 64 -18.48 8.64 1.93
CA ILE A 64 -17.02 8.80 1.80
C ILE A 64 -16.66 9.11 0.34
N LEU A 65 -17.24 8.37 -0.60
CA LEU A 65 -17.01 8.59 -2.04
C LEU A 65 -17.45 9.99 -2.45
N GLY A 66 -18.64 10.42 -2.01
CA GLY A 66 -19.19 11.75 -2.33
C GLY A 66 -18.34 12.89 -1.77
N ALA A 67 -17.84 12.76 -0.54
CA ALA A 67 -16.96 13.77 0.05
C ALA A 67 -15.62 13.89 -0.69
N LEU A 68 -15.05 12.77 -1.14
CA LEU A 68 -13.78 12.76 -1.86
C LEU A 68 -13.91 13.17 -3.34
N THR A 69 -14.99 12.79 -4.01
CA THR A 69 -15.19 13.11 -5.43
C THR A 69 -15.84 14.47 -5.66
N GLY A 70 -16.76 14.87 -4.78
CA GLY A 70 -17.43 16.16 -4.83
C GLY A 70 -16.52 17.28 -4.33
N ASP A 71 -16.47 17.45 -3.01
CA ASP A 71 -15.83 18.62 -2.42
C ASP A 71 -14.29 18.60 -2.53
N ALA A 72 -13.67 17.42 -2.47
CA ALA A 72 -12.22 17.30 -2.61
C ALA A 72 -11.76 17.22 -4.08
N GLY A 73 -12.69 17.01 -5.03
CA GLY A 73 -12.41 16.98 -6.46
C GLY A 73 -11.52 15.83 -6.94
N LEU A 74 -11.43 14.73 -6.20
CA LEU A 74 -10.70 13.54 -6.66
C LEU A 74 -11.50 12.81 -7.74
N ALA A 75 -10.81 12.24 -8.72
CA ALA A 75 -11.44 11.36 -9.69
C ALA A 75 -11.79 10.00 -9.05
N GLY A 76 -12.87 9.38 -9.51
CA GLY A 76 -13.38 8.14 -8.91
C GLY A 76 -12.42 6.94 -9.05
N ASP A 77 -11.59 6.94 -10.09
CA ASP A 77 -10.54 5.95 -10.34
C ASP A 77 -9.35 6.06 -9.37
N GLN A 78 -9.12 7.24 -8.80
CA GLN A 78 -8.13 7.49 -7.76
C GLN A 78 -8.58 6.97 -6.38
N ILE A 79 -9.85 6.54 -6.26
CA ILE A 79 -10.44 6.00 -5.03
C ILE A 79 -10.63 4.50 -5.20
N GLY A 80 -9.92 3.74 -4.38
CA GLY A 80 -10.01 2.29 -4.36
C GLY A 80 -11.07 1.79 -3.39
N LYS A 81 -10.81 0.61 -2.82
CA LYS A 81 -11.75 -0.09 -1.93
C LYS A 81 -12.10 0.74 -0.69
N ILE A 82 -13.40 0.88 -0.44
CA ILE A 82 -13.95 1.47 0.78
C ILE A 82 -14.47 0.34 1.68
N LYS A 83 -14.01 0.29 2.92
CA LYS A 83 -14.45 -0.68 3.93
C LYS A 83 -15.00 0.04 5.15
N ILE A 84 -16.24 -0.26 5.53
CA ILE A 84 -16.90 0.30 6.71
C ILE A 84 -16.92 -0.77 7.82
N LEU A 85 -16.38 -0.45 8.99
CA LEU A 85 -16.54 -1.20 10.24
C LEU A 85 -17.55 -0.51 11.15
N ASP A 86 -17.71 -0.96 12.39
CA ASP A 86 -18.71 -0.39 13.31
C ASP A 86 -18.35 1.03 13.76
N ASN A 87 -17.08 1.25 14.13
CA ASN A 87 -16.58 2.52 14.68
C ASN A 87 -15.53 3.19 13.78
N SER A 88 -15.09 2.53 12.72
CA SER A 88 -14.05 3.05 11.83
C SER A 88 -14.32 2.67 10.39
N SER A 89 -13.71 3.39 9.46
CA SER A 89 -13.79 3.11 8.04
C SER A 89 -12.42 3.27 7.41
N TYR A 90 -12.21 2.60 6.28
CA TYR A 90 -10.96 2.62 5.56
C TYR A 90 -11.23 2.88 4.09
N VAL A 91 -10.39 3.70 3.47
CA VAL A 91 -10.45 3.98 2.05
C VAL A 91 -9.04 3.93 1.48
N ALA A 92 -8.88 3.24 0.35
CA ALA A 92 -7.66 3.28 -0.43
C ALA A 92 -7.71 4.48 -1.38
N ILE A 93 -6.64 5.27 -1.44
CA ILE A 93 -6.52 6.46 -2.30
C ILE A 93 -5.18 6.38 -3.05
N ALA A 94 -5.18 6.79 -4.31
CA ALA A 94 -3.96 6.93 -5.09
C ALA A 94 -2.93 7.81 -4.35
N ARG A 95 -1.67 7.39 -4.34
CA ARG A 95 -0.61 8.11 -3.61
C ARG A 95 -0.40 9.53 -4.11
N SER A 96 -0.62 9.80 -5.39
CA SER A 96 -0.54 11.15 -5.96
C SER A 96 -1.52 12.11 -5.29
N GLU A 97 -2.73 11.62 -4.98
CA GLU A 97 -3.83 12.43 -4.43
C GLU A 97 -3.89 12.43 -2.91
N LEU A 98 -3.04 11.65 -2.25
CA LEU A 98 -3.05 11.47 -0.80
C LEU A 98 -2.97 12.82 -0.06
N ARG A 99 -2.15 13.75 -0.55
CA ARG A 99 -2.00 15.08 0.08
C ARG A 99 -3.28 15.90 -0.03
N GLN A 100 -3.91 15.90 -1.20
CA GLN A 100 -5.17 16.60 -1.44
C GLN A 100 -6.30 16.02 -0.58
N ALA A 101 -6.44 14.70 -0.56
CA ALA A 101 -7.43 14.02 0.27
C ALA A 101 -7.21 14.30 1.77
N MET A 102 -5.97 14.23 2.27
CA MET A 102 -5.66 14.52 3.68
C MET A 102 -5.95 15.97 4.06
N ASN A 103 -5.61 16.93 3.19
CA ASN A 103 -5.87 18.35 3.44
C ASN A 103 -7.38 18.63 3.49
N TYR A 104 -8.14 18.10 2.53
CA TYR A 104 -9.59 18.21 2.54
C TYR A 104 -10.18 17.55 3.79
N LEU A 105 -9.79 16.32 4.13
CA LEU A 105 -10.37 15.61 5.27
C LEU A 105 -9.98 16.21 6.64
N ALA A 106 -8.88 16.96 6.72
CA ALA A 106 -8.48 17.66 7.93
C ALA A 106 -9.38 18.87 8.24
N GLN A 107 -9.90 19.55 7.22
CA GLN A 107 -10.71 20.77 7.35
C GLN A 107 -12.20 20.53 7.03
N GLY A 108 -12.46 19.54 6.20
CA GLY A 108 -13.74 19.19 5.63
C GLY A 108 -14.63 18.39 6.56
N LYS A 109 -15.85 18.17 6.10
CA LYS A 109 -16.89 17.45 6.82
C LYS A 109 -17.41 16.34 5.94
N ILE A 110 -17.47 15.13 6.47
CA ILE A 110 -18.20 14.04 5.83
C ILE A 110 -19.58 14.00 6.46
N LYS A 111 -20.64 14.12 5.64
CA LYS A 111 -22.02 14.12 6.13
C LYS A 111 -22.27 15.20 7.19
N GLY A 112 -21.69 16.39 6.99
CA GLY A 112 -21.81 17.53 7.90
C GLY A 112 -21.07 17.37 9.25
N ARG A 113 -20.27 16.31 9.44
CA ARG A 113 -19.51 16.05 10.68
C ARG A 113 -18.01 16.07 10.43
N SER A 114 -17.25 16.64 11.37
CA SER A 114 -15.79 16.48 11.36
C SER A 114 -15.46 15.06 11.80
N ILE A 115 -14.66 14.37 11.00
CA ILE A 115 -14.22 12.99 11.26
C ILE A 115 -12.70 13.00 11.29
N ARG A 116 -12.13 12.46 12.36
CA ARG A 116 -10.67 12.34 12.45
C ARG A 116 -10.19 11.32 11.41
N VAL A 117 -9.24 11.75 10.59
CA VAL A 117 -8.63 10.91 9.56
C VAL A 117 -7.14 10.77 9.82
N ARG A 118 -6.62 9.57 9.61
CA ARG A 118 -5.19 9.27 9.73
C ARG A 118 -4.75 8.38 8.58
N ARG A 119 -3.56 8.66 8.05
CA ARG A 119 -2.89 7.75 7.13
C ARG A 119 -2.37 6.55 7.91
N LEU A 120 -2.79 5.35 7.51
CA LEU A 120 -2.17 4.13 8.01
C LEU A 120 -0.79 3.99 7.40
N LYS A 121 0.23 4.04 8.26
CA LYS A 121 1.58 3.59 7.91
C LYS A 121 1.58 2.09 8.15
N LEU A 122 1.82 1.30 7.11
CA LEU A 122 2.21 -0.09 7.32
C LEU A 122 3.59 -0.01 7.96
N HIS A 123 3.70 -0.35 9.25
CA HIS A 123 5.00 -0.62 9.85
C HIS A 123 5.50 -1.88 9.14
N ARG A 124 6.55 -1.71 8.33
CA ARG A 124 7.38 -2.80 7.82
C ARG A 124 8.58 -2.92 8.73
#